data_AF-A0A956G7L8-F1
#
_entry.id   AF-A0A956G7L8-F1
#
_cell.length_a   1.000
_cell.length_b   1.000
_cell.length_c   1.000
_cell.angle_alpha   90.00
_cell.angle_beta   90.00
_cell.angle_gamma   90.00
#
_symmetry.space_group_name_H-M   'P 1'
#
loop_
_entity.id
_entity.type
_entity.pdbx_description
1 polymer ?
#
loop_
_entity_poly.entity_id
_entity_poly.type
_entity_poly.pdbx_seq_one_letter_code
_entity_poly.pdbx_strand_id
1 'polypeptide(L)'
;MGNTKWVHLLFAAGGLLLAYLLVHMTDWIWGYFGKPKDMYSLPIGLVAGGLITLRYWRNKETFQKAQEIINELMKVTWPTRKETSAATVVVIITVIIFAVILGLFDMLWSWATSMIYT
;
A
#
# COMPACT_ATOMS: atom_id res chain seq x y z
N MET A 1 -17.56 -17.78 17.42
CA MET A 1 -17.60 -16.37 17.90
C MET A 1 -16.19 -15.77 17.80
N GLY A 2 -15.67 -15.67 16.58
CA GLY A 2 -14.26 -15.35 16.34
C GLY A 2 -14.05 -13.85 16.13
N ASN A 3 -13.12 -13.27 16.91
CA ASN A 3 -12.36 -12.07 16.61
C ASN A 3 -13.07 -10.80 16.09
N THR A 4 -14.36 -10.59 16.36
CA THR A 4 -15.10 -9.36 16.00
C THR A 4 -14.48 -8.07 16.55
N LYS A 5 -13.67 -8.18 17.62
CA LYS A 5 -12.89 -7.08 18.19
C LYS A 5 -11.97 -6.40 17.16
N TRP A 6 -11.32 -7.18 16.30
CA TRP A 6 -10.42 -6.63 15.28
C TRP A 6 -11.16 -5.94 14.15
N VAL A 7 -12.38 -6.40 13.84
CA VAL A 7 -13.23 -5.73 12.85
C VAL A 7 -13.64 -4.35 13.37
N HIS A 8 -14.06 -4.24 14.63
CA HIS A 8 -14.40 -2.94 15.23
C HIS A 8 -13.20 -1.98 15.27
N LEU A 9 -12.00 -2.48 15.62
CA LEU A 9 -10.77 -1.70 15.56
C LEU A 9 -10.43 -1.25 14.13
N LEU A 10 -10.62 -2.11 13.14
CA LEU A 10 -10.39 -1.79 11.73
C LEU A 10 -11.34 -0.70 11.23
N PHE A 11 -12.62 -0.76 11.56
CA PHE A 11 -13.58 0.29 11.19
C PHE A 11 -13.28 1.60 11.92
N ALA A 12 -12.89 1.57 13.19
CA ALA A 12 -12.51 2.77 13.94
C ALA A 12 -11.25 3.42 13.37
N ALA A 13 -10.18 2.64 13.14
CA ALA A 13 -8.93 3.13 12.56
C ALA A 13 -9.11 3.60 11.11
N GLY A 14 -9.86 2.84 10.30
CA GLY A 14 -10.22 3.21 8.94
C GLY A 14 -11.04 4.50 8.88
N GLY A 15 -11.93 4.72 9.84
CA GLY A 15 -12.68 5.97 9.96
C GLY A 15 -11.85 7.17 10.34
N LEU A 16 -10.91 7.00 11.29
CA LEU A 16 -9.95 8.05 11.63
C LEU A 16 -9.04 8.40 10.45
N LEU A 17 -8.55 7.39 9.73
CA LEU A 17 -7.76 7.58 8.51
C LEU A 17 -8.57 8.29 7.42
N LEU A 18 -9.82 7.88 7.21
CA LEU A 18 -10.68 8.49 6.20
C LEU A 18 -10.99 9.95 6.56
N ALA A 19 -11.26 10.25 7.83
CA ALA A 19 -11.41 11.62 8.30
C ALA A 19 -10.14 12.44 8.09
N TYR A 20 -8.96 11.90 8.43
CA TYR A 20 -7.67 12.56 8.20
C TYR A 20 -7.43 12.84 6.71
N LEU A 21 -7.67 11.86 5.85
CA LEU A 21 -7.55 12.02 4.40
C LEU A 21 -8.53 13.07 3.86
N LEU A 22 -9.78 13.08 4.33
CA LEU A 22 -10.76 14.08 3.89
C LEU A 22 -10.35 15.50 4.30
N VAL A 23 -9.82 15.71 5.51
CA VAL A 23 -9.29 17.02 5.92
C VAL A 23 -8.14 17.43 5.00
N HIS A 24 -7.17 16.53 4.78
CA HIS A 24 -5.99 16.85 3.98
C HIS A 24 -6.29 17.09 2.50
N MET A 25 -7.24 16.33 1.93
CA MET A 25 -7.74 16.56 0.58
C MET A 25 -8.52 17.87 0.48
N THR A 26 -9.30 18.21 1.50
CA THR A 26 -10.02 19.49 1.57
C THR A 26 -9.03 20.66 1.58
N ASP A 27 -8.00 20.61 2.43
CA ASP A 27 -6.97 21.65 2.51
C ASP A 27 -6.17 21.77 1.19
N TRP A 28 -5.87 20.66 0.53
CA TRP A 28 -5.21 20.66 -0.78
C TRP A 28 -6.06 21.33 -1.86
N ILE A 29 -7.35 20.97 -1.95
CA ILE A 29 -8.30 21.54 -2.91
C ILE A 29 -8.46 23.04 -2.67
N TRP A 30 -8.69 23.45 -1.43
CA TRP A 30 -8.89 24.87 -1.09
C TRP A 30 -7.61 25.70 -1.18
N GLY A 31 -6.43 25.06 -1.24
CA GLY A 31 -5.17 25.73 -1.57
C GLY A 31 -5.17 26.40 -2.95
N TYR A 32 -5.95 25.88 -3.90
CA TYR A 32 -6.04 26.43 -5.26
C TYR A 32 -7.11 27.53 -5.41
N PHE A 33 -8.16 27.50 -4.59
CA PHE A 33 -9.33 28.39 -4.73
C PHE A 33 -9.40 29.53 -3.69
N GLY A 34 -8.48 29.55 -2.72
CA GLY A 34 -8.48 30.48 -1.59
C GLY A 34 -8.97 29.78 -0.33
N LYS A 35 -8.09 29.64 0.66
CA LYS A 35 -8.36 28.86 1.87
C LYS A 35 -9.55 29.46 2.64
N PRO A 36 -10.62 28.70 2.90
CA PRO A 36 -11.61 29.09 3.90
C PRO A 36 -10.91 29.18 5.27
N LYS A 37 -11.48 29.90 6.24
CA LYS A 37 -10.92 29.96 7.60
C LYS A 37 -10.61 28.53 8.08
N ASP A 38 -9.35 28.30 8.49
CA ASP A 38 -8.81 26.97 8.85
C ASP A 38 -9.66 26.21 9.87
N MET A 39 -10.52 26.92 10.61
CA MET A 39 -11.46 26.37 11.59
C MET A 39 -12.56 25.47 11.00
N TYR A 40 -12.89 25.57 9.70
CA TYR A 40 -13.99 24.79 9.10
C TYR A 40 -13.57 23.46 8.46
N SER A 41 -12.32 23.30 8.00
CA SER A 41 -11.90 22.07 7.31
C SER A 41 -11.87 20.85 8.25
N LEU A 42 -11.42 21.06 9.50
CA LEU A 42 -11.34 20.03 10.54
C LEU A 42 -12.72 19.45 10.94
N PRO A 43 -13.73 20.26 11.35
CA PRO A 43 -15.03 19.72 11.75
C PRO A 43 -15.76 19.07 10.56
N ILE A 44 -15.63 19.61 9.35
CA ILE A 44 -16.25 19.03 8.14
C ILE A 44 -15.67 17.65 7.84
N GLY A 45 -14.34 17.51 7.85
CA GLY A 45 -13.68 16.23 7.59
C GLY A 45 -13.96 15.18 8.66
N LEU A 46 -14.01 15.57 9.95
CA LEU A 46 -14.36 14.66 11.04
C LEU A 46 -15.82 14.20 10.97
N VAL A 47 -16.76 15.11 10.69
CA VAL A 47 -18.19 14.76 10.58
C VAL A 47 -18.46 13.89 9.36
N ALA A 48 -17.94 14.28 8.19
CA ALA A 48 -18.09 13.49 6.97
C ALA A 48 -17.44 12.10 7.12
N GLY A 49 -16.22 12.05 7.65
CA GLY A 49 -15.53 10.79 7.90
C GLY A 49 -16.26 9.89 8.89
N GLY A 50 -16.72 10.45 10.01
CA GLY A 50 -17.51 9.72 11.00
C GLY A 50 -18.81 9.16 10.44
N LEU A 51 -19.57 9.96 9.67
CA LEU A 51 -20.81 9.51 9.04
C LEU A 51 -20.59 8.37 8.04
N ILE A 52 -19.54 8.47 7.23
CA ILE A 52 -19.16 7.43 6.27
C ILE A 52 -18.83 6.14 7.03
N THR A 53 -17.98 6.21 8.04
CA THR A 53 -17.59 5.04 8.85
C THR A 53 -18.78 4.39 9.54
N LEU A 54 -19.68 5.19 10.12
CA LEU A 54 -20.90 4.67 10.75
C LEU A 54 -21.83 3.98 9.73
N ARG A 55 -21.95 4.54 8.52
CA ARG A 55 -22.74 3.93 7.44
C ARG A 55 -22.17 2.57 7.04
N TYR A 56 -20.85 2.46 6.89
CA TYR A 56 -20.17 1.21 6.57
C TYR A 56 -20.24 0.18 7.70
N TRP A 57 -20.18 0.61 8.96
CA TRP A 57 -20.35 -0.29 10.11
C TRP A 57 -21.78 -0.85 10.19
N ARG A 58 -22.79 -0.09 9.78
CA ARG A 58 -24.19 -0.56 9.80
C ARG A 58 -24.51 -1.58 8.71
N ASN A 59 -23.73 -1.65 7.64
CA ASN A 59 -23.98 -2.61 6.56
C ASN A 59 -23.42 -3.99 6.92
N LYS A 60 -24.32 -4.99 7.01
CA LYS A 60 -23.98 -6.37 7.41
C LYS A 60 -23.06 -7.05 6.39
N GLU A 61 -23.22 -6.74 5.11
CA GLU A 61 -22.42 -7.33 4.03
C GLU A 61 -20.95 -6.89 4.13
N THR A 62 -20.69 -5.60 4.38
CA THR A 62 -19.33 -5.08 4.51
C THR A 62 -18.65 -5.55 5.79
N PHE A 63 -19.42 -5.72 6.88
CA PHE A 63 -18.90 -6.29 8.12
C PHE A 63 -18.49 -7.76 7.94
N GLN A 64 -19.30 -8.56 7.23
CA GLN A 64 -18.97 -9.96 6.91
C GLN A 64 -17.71 -10.07 6.05
N LYS A 65 -17.61 -9.27 4.97
CA LYS A 65 -16.41 -9.21 4.13
C LYS A 65 -15.15 -8.84 4.92
N ALA A 66 -15.23 -7.85 5.82
CA ALA A 66 -14.11 -7.46 6.65
C ALA A 66 -13.67 -8.59 7.61
N GLN A 67 -14.63 -9.33 8.16
CA GLN A 67 -14.34 -10.49 9.01
C GLN A 67 -13.69 -11.63 8.22
N GLU A 68 -14.14 -11.90 7.00
CA GLU A 68 -13.53 -12.88 6.10
C GLU A 68 -12.07 -12.52 5.78
N ILE A 69 -11.81 -11.26 5.41
CA ILE A 69 -10.46 -10.77 5.13
C ILE A 69 -9.55 -10.95 6.35
N ILE A 70 -10.01 -10.58 7.55
CA ILE A 70 -9.21 -10.78 8.78
C ILE A 70 -8.93 -12.28 9.01
N ASN A 71 -9.92 -13.14 8.77
CA ASN A 71 -9.73 -14.58 8.90
C ASN A 71 -8.72 -15.13 7.90
N GLU A 72 -8.67 -14.62 6.66
CA GLU A 72 -7.65 -14.99 5.67
C GLU A 72 -6.28 -14.40 6.00
N LEU A 73 -6.22 -13.15 6.47
CA LEU A 73 -4.97 -12.51 6.88
C LEU A 73 -4.31 -13.25 8.06
N MET A 74 -5.10 -13.85 8.96
CA MET A 74 -4.57 -14.69 10.04
C MET A 74 -3.89 -15.97 9.52
N LYS A 75 -4.21 -16.41 8.29
CA LYS A 75 -3.55 -17.56 7.65
C LYS A 75 -2.24 -17.17 6.94
N VAL A 76 -1.97 -15.87 6.77
CA VAL A 76 -0.73 -15.41 6.16
C VAL A 76 0.42 -15.67 7.12
N THR A 77 1.21 -16.70 6.80
CA THR A 77 2.44 -17.01 7.51
C THR A 77 3.56 -16.10 7.01
N TRP A 78 3.99 -15.17 7.85
CA TRP A 78 5.13 -14.32 7.54
C TRP A 78 6.43 -15.13 7.60
N PRO A 79 7.30 -15.01 6.58
CA PRO A 79 8.55 -15.75 6.53
C PRO A 79 9.46 -15.36 7.69
N THR A 80 10.24 -16.32 8.17
CA THR A 80 11.22 -16.04 9.21
C THR A 80 12.40 -15.25 8.65
N ARG A 81 13.10 -14.48 9.49
CA ARG A 81 14.27 -13.68 9.05
C ARG A 81 15.33 -14.52 8.32
N LYS A 82 15.47 -15.79 8.68
CA LYS A 82 16.41 -16.73 8.05
C LYS A 82 15.99 -17.08 6.63
N GLU A 83 14.71 -17.35 6.40
CA GLU A 83 14.16 -17.65 5.06
C GLU A 83 14.25 -16.43 4.14
N THR A 84 13.93 -15.23 4.64
CA THR A 84 14.07 -13.99 3.86
C THR A 84 15.52 -13.73 3.46
N SER A 85 16.47 -13.97 4.37
CA SER A 85 17.90 -13.80 4.08
C SER A 85 18.37 -14.82 3.03
N ALA A 86 17.97 -16.09 3.16
CA ALA A 86 18.30 -17.12 2.19
C ALA A 86 17.75 -16.78 0.78
N ALA A 87 16.49 -16.35 0.69
CA ALA A 87 15.89 -15.92 -0.57
C ALA A 87 16.65 -14.74 -1.20
N THR A 88 17.08 -13.76 -0.38
CA THR A 88 17.85 -12.60 -0.86
C THR A 88 19.22 -13.01 -1.40
N VAL A 89 19.93 -13.93 -0.72
CA VAL A 89 21.22 -14.45 -1.18
C VAL A 89 21.09 -15.13 -2.53
N VAL A 90 20.04 -15.95 -2.73
CA VAL A 90 19.78 -16.60 -4.02
C VAL A 90 19.56 -15.55 -5.12
N VAL A 91 18.78 -14.51 -4.85
CA VAL A 91 18.55 -13.41 -5.81
C VAL A 91 19.84 -12.67 -6.14
N ILE A 92 20.71 -12.41 -5.16
CA ILE A 92 22.01 -11.76 -5.40
C ILE A 92 22.85 -12.60 -6.36
N ILE A 93 22.93 -13.91 -6.12
CA ILE A 93 23.71 -14.82 -6.97
C ILE A 93 23.15 -14.85 -8.39
N THR A 94 21.83 -14.97 -8.56
CA THR A 94 21.22 -15.00 -9.91
C THR A 94 21.44 -13.68 -10.64
N VAL A 95 21.31 -12.53 -9.97
CA VAL A 95 21.58 -11.21 -10.57
C VAL A 95 23.04 -11.10 -11.03
N ILE A 96 24.01 -11.58 -10.25
CA ILE A 96 25.42 -11.57 -10.65
C ILE A 96 25.65 -12.41 -11.91
N ILE A 97 25.05 -13.61 -11.98
CA ILE A 97 25.17 -14.49 -13.15
C ILE A 97 24.59 -13.79 -14.39
N PHE A 98 23.39 -13.22 -14.29
CA PHE A 98 22.78 -12.50 -15.41
C PHE A 98 23.57 -11.25 -15.81
N ALA A 99 24.12 -10.51 -14.85
CA ALA A 99 24.96 -9.34 -15.12
C ALA A 99 26.22 -9.72 -15.91
N VAL A 100 26.88 -10.83 -15.56
CA VAL A 100 28.03 -11.34 -16.30
C VAL A 100 27.64 -11.75 -17.72
N ILE A 101 26.55 -12.51 -17.87
CA ILE A 101 26.06 -12.94 -19.19
C ILE A 101 25.76 -11.71 -20.05
N LEU A 102 24.93 -10.79 -19.56
CA LEU A 102 24.57 -9.59 -20.32
C LEU A 102 25.79 -8.73 -20.65
N GLY A 103 26.73 -8.56 -19.70
CA GLY A 103 27.98 -7.83 -19.96
C GLY A 103 28.83 -8.48 -21.05
N LEU A 104 28.86 -9.81 -21.15
CA LEU A 104 29.52 -10.51 -22.25
C LEU A 104 28.80 -10.28 -23.58
N PHE A 105 27.47 -10.33 -23.59
CA PHE A 105 26.67 -10.02 -24.78
C PHE A 105 26.89 -8.58 -25.26
N ASP A 106 26.94 -7.62 -24.34
CA ASP A 106 27.23 -6.21 -24.65
C ASP A 106 28.62 -6.06 -25.29
N MET A 107 29.63 -6.77 -24.76
CA MET A 107 30.98 -6.75 -25.32
C MET A 107 31.03 -7.38 -26.72
N LEU A 108 30.35 -8.50 -26.93
CA LEU A 108 30.23 -9.16 -28.24
C LEU A 108 29.53 -8.24 -29.25
N TRP A 109 28.46 -7.56 -28.85
CA TRP A 109 27.73 -6.67 -29.72
C TRP A 109 28.52 -5.39 -30.06
N SER A 110 29.26 -4.86 -29.09
CA SER A 110 30.19 -3.75 -29.32
C SER A 110 31.26 -4.11 -30.35
N TRP A 111 31.86 -5.29 -30.22
CA TRP A 111 32.83 -5.80 -31.20
C TRP A 111 32.18 -6.00 -32.58
N ALA A 112 31.04 -6.69 -32.65
CA ALA A 112 30.34 -6.93 -33.92
C ALA A 112 29.94 -5.62 -34.63
N THR A 113 29.47 -4.63 -33.88
CA THR A 113 29.09 -3.33 -34.43
C THR A 113 30.31 -2.55 -34.92
N SER A 114 31.43 -2.61 -34.20
CA SER A 114 32.68 -1.95 -34.64
C SER A 114 33.24 -2.48 -35.97
N MET A 115 32.98 -3.76 -36.29
CA MET A 115 33.35 -4.35 -37.57
C MET A 115 32.48 -3.83 -38.73
N ILE A 116 31.23 -3.46 -38.47
CA ILE A 116 30.30 -2.97 -39.51
C ILE A 116 30.53 -1.49 -39.84
N TYR A 117 30.91 -0.68 -38.85
CA TYR A 117 31.18 0.75 -39.04
C TYR A 117 32.63 1.08 -39.45
N THR A 118 33.47 0.05 -39.68
CA THR A 118 34.80 0.16 -40.30
C THR A 118 34.71 -0.21 -41.78
#